data_AF-A0A9J7ZHM4-F1
#
_entry.id   AF-A0A9J7ZHM4-F1
#
_cell.length_a   1.000
_cell.length_b   1.000
_cell.length_c   1.000
_cell.angle_alpha   90.00
_cell.angle_beta   90.00
_cell.angle_gamma   90.00
#
_symmetry.space_group_name_H-M   'P 1'
#
loop_
_entity.id
_entity.type
_entity.pdbx_description
1 polymer ?
#
loop_
_entity_poly.entity_id
_entity_poly.type
_entity_poly.pdbx_seq_one_letter_code
_entity_poly.pdbx_strand_id
1 'polypeptide(L)'
;MATIVTSTRFTDENQLYEELGKGAFSVVRRCVKKSTGQEYAAKIINTKKLSARDHQKLEREARICRLLKHPNIVRLHDSIAEEGFHYLVFDLVTGGELFEDIVAREYYSEADASHCINQILESVSHIHQHDIVHRDLKPENLLLASKMKGAAVKLADFGLAIEVQGDQQAWFGFAGTPGYLSPEVLRKDPYGKPVDIWACGVILYILLVGYPPFWDEDQHKLYQQIKAGAYDFPSPEWDTVTAEAKNLINQMLTINPAKRITAEQALKHPWVCQRSTVASMMHRQETVECLRKFNARRKLKGAILTTMLVSRNFSVGRQHTSPAAPTTSTAALAQEACKSLLNKKSDGVKKRKSSSSVYLMPQTNNNKNSVVSSSTKDSSISSTAPMEPQTTVVHNPADGIKGSTESCNTTEEEDMKGRKARKQEIIKITEQLIEAINNGDFEAYTRICDPGLTSFEPEALGNLVEGMDFHKFYFENLLSKNSKPVHTTILNPHVHLIGEDAACIAYIRLTQYMDSQGRPRSSQSEETRVWHRREAKWLNIHFHCSGAPAAPLQ
;
A
#
# COMPACT_ATOMS: atom_id res chain seq x y z
N MET A 1 21.09 -18.08 47.39
CA MET A 1 20.65 -17.00 46.47
C MET A 1 20.82 -17.51 45.04
N ALA A 2 19.86 -17.32 44.15
CA ALA A 2 20.02 -17.62 42.73
C ALA A 2 20.51 -16.35 42.02
N THR A 3 21.66 -16.43 41.35
CA THR A 3 22.26 -15.27 40.68
C THR A 3 21.49 -14.95 39.40
N ILE A 4 20.70 -13.87 39.41
CA ILE A 4 20.10 -13.33 38.20
C ILE A 4 21.22 -12.69 37.37
N VAL A 5 21.68 -13.40 36.33
CA VAL A 5 22.62 -12.85 35.35
C VAL A 5 21.86 -11.83 34.51
N THR A 6 22.12 -10.54 34.76
CA THR A 6 21.57 -9.43 33.98
C THR A 6 22.09 -9.45 32.55
N SER A 7 21.20 -9.27 31.59
CA SER A 7 21.40 -9.35 30.14
C SER A 7 22.82 -8.99 29.65
N THR A 8 23.44 -9.92 28.92
CA THR A 8 24.45 -9.57 27.91
C THR A 8 23.82 -8.63 26.88
N ARG A 9 24.61 -7.73 26.29
CA ARG A 9 24.12 -6.88 25.19
C ARG A 9 24.18 -7.67 23.89
N PHE A 10 23.23 -7.43 23.00
CA PHE A 10 23.27 -7.94 21.64
C PHE A 10 24.58 -7.53 20.94
N THR A 11 25.07 -6.31 21.22
CA THR A 11 26.36 -5.79 20.72
C THR A 11 27.59 -6.50 21.26
N ASP A 12 27.49 -7.18 22.41
CA ASP A 12 28.61 -7.89 23.02
C ASP A 12 28.79 -9.26 22.36
N GLU A 13 27.69 -9.97 22.12
CA GLU A 13 27.69 -11.31 21.51
C GLU A 13 27.68 -11.30 19.97
N ASN A 14 27.16 -10.26 19.31
CA ASN A 14 26.94 -10.22 17.86
C ASN A 14 27.60 -9.01 17.20
N GLN A 15 27.93 -9.15 15.92
CA GLN A 15 28.41 -8.07 15.05
C GLN A 15 27.40 -7.82 13.93
N LEU A 16 27.03 -6.55 13.69
CA LEU A 16 26.11 -6.13 12.63
C LEU A 16 26.84 -5.86 11.32
N TYR A 17 26.21 -6.23 10.20
CA TYR A 17 26.68 -5.99 8.83
C TYR A 17 25.58 -5.27 8.01
N GLU A 18 25.44 -5.55 6.71
CA GLU A 18 24.54 -4.82 5.81
C GLU A 18 23.04 -4.95 6.15
N GLU A 19 22.25 -4.02 5.61
CA GLU A 19 20.78 -4.04 5.67
C GLU A 19 20.23 -5.04 4.64
N LEU A 20 19.30 -5.88 5.10
CA LEU A 20 18.59 -6.88 4.31
C LEU A 20 17.14 -6.43 3.99
N GLY A 21 16.59 -5.50 4.76
CA GLY A 21 15.25 -4.93 4.54
C GLY A 21 14.82 -3.99 5.66
N LYS A 22 13.77 -3.20 5.40
CA LYS A 22 13.29 -2.13 6.28
C LYS A 22 11.77 -2.14 6.40
N GLY A 23 11.27 -2.01 7.63
CA GLY A 23 9.86 -1.86 7.97
C GLY A 23 9.61 -0.60 8.81
N ALA A 24 8.35 -0.29 9.11
CA ALA A 24 7.95 1.00 9.67
C ALA A 24 8.63 1.40 10.99
N PHE A 25 9.03 0.42 11.82
CA PHE A 25 9.69 0.65 13.11
C PHE A 25 10.96 -0.18 13.31
N SER A 26 11.40 -0.89 12.25
CA SER A 26 12.44 -1.92 12.36
C SER A 26 13.30 -2.03 11.12
N VAL A 27 14.59 -2.28 11.31
CA VAL A 27 15.53 -2.64 10.24
C VAL A 27 15.97 -4.09 10.43
N VAL A 28 16.06 -4.85 9.33
CA VAL A 28 16.62 -6.20 9.33
C VAL A 28 18.03 -6.12 8.78
N ARG A 29 19.02 -6.58 9.54
CA ARG A 29 20.45 -6.58 9.15
C ARG A 29 21.03 -7.97 9.30
N ARG A 30 22.01 -8.33 8.47
CA ARG A 30 22.82 -9.54 8.73
C ARG A 30 23.63 -9.33 9.99
N CYS A 31 23.74 -10.36 10.83
CA CYS A 31 24.63 -10.36 11.98
C CYS A 31 25.36 -11.69 12.16
N VAL A 32 26.55 -11.64 12.76
CA VAL A 32 27.37 -12.82 13.05
C VAL A 32 27.56 -12.94 14.55
N LYS A 33 27.31 -14.13 15.12
CA LYS A 33 27.53 -14.39 16.56
C LYS A 33 29.00 -14.69 16.83
N LYS A 34 29.69 -13.76 17.50
CA LYS A 34 31.15 -13.71 17.64
C LYS A 34 31.77 -14.98 18.24
N SER A 35 31.06 -15.63 19.16
CA SER A 35 31.51 -16.87 19.82
C SER A 35 31.50 -18.12 18.92
N THR A 36 30.91 -18.03 17.72
CA THR A 36 30.65 -19.19 16.85
C THR A 36 30.94 -18.95 15.36
N GLY A 37 31.02 -17.69 14.91
CA GLY A 37 31.08 -17.36 13.48
C GLY A 37 29.77 -17.60 12.70
N GLN A 38 28.73 -18.12 13.35
CA GLN A 38 27.44 -18.40 12.71
C GLN A 38 26.69 -17.10 12.36
N GLU A 39 26.13 -17.08 11.15
CA GLU A 39 25.35 -15.96 10.62
C GLU A 39 23.85 -16.09 10.90
N TYR A 40 23.19 -14.94 11.08
CA TYR A 40 21.77 -14.77 11.39
C TYR A 40 21.23 -13.46 10.76
N ALA A 41 19.91 -13.29 10.78
CA ALA A 41 19.25 -12.02 10.47
C ALA A 41 18.68 -11.38 11.74
N ALA A 42 19.15 -10.20 12.13
CA ALA A 42 18.64 -9.44 13.27
C ALA A 42 17.58 -8.43 12.80
N LYS A 43 16.30 -8.64 13.17
CA LYS A 43 15.24 -7.64 13.09
C LYS A 43 15.38 -6.73 14.32
N ILE A 44 15.94 -5.54 14.12
CA ILE A 44 16.20 -4.52 15.14
C ILE A 44 15.01 -3.56 15.16
N ILE A 45 14.24 -3.54 16.26
CA ILE A 45 13.07 -2.68 16.45
C ILE A 45 13.43 -1.54 17.40
N ASN A 46 13.12 -0.28 17.03
CA ASN A 46 13.31 0.87 17.90
C ASN A 46 12.11 1.02 18.86
N THR A 47 12.26 0.59 20.11
CA THR A 47 11.16 0.59 21.10
C THR A 47 10.79 2.00 21.56
N LYS A 48 11.73 2.96 21.53
CA LYS A 48 11.47 4.39 21.81
C LYS A 48 10.48 5.02 20.82
N LYS A 49 10.27 4.44 19.63
CA LYS A 49 9.27 4.88 18.63
C LYS A 49 7.93 4.11 18.67
N LEU A 50 7.79 3.07 19.50
CA LEU A 50 6.58 2.23 19.55
C LEU A 50 5.52 2.77 20.51
N SER A 51 4.24 2.64 20.16
CA SER A 51 3.15 2.82 21.14
C SER A 51 3.08 1.63 22.11
N ALA A 52 2.36 1.79 23.22
CA ALA A 52 2.07 0.67 24.14
C ALA A 52 1.34 -0.51 23.45
N ARG A 53 0.54 -0.23 22.42
CA ARG A 53 -0.13 -1.25 21.60
C ARG A 53 0.85 -2.00 20.70
N ASP A 54 1.92 -1.35 20.25
CA ASP A 54 2.91 -1.96 19.37
C ASP A 54 3.96 -2.77 20.15
N HIS A 55 4.25 -2.38 21.40
CA HIS A 55 4.97 -3.25 22.35
C HIS A 55 4.23 -4.59 22.55
N GLN A 56 2.91 -4.57 22.77
CA GLN A 56 2.10 -5.80 22.89
C GLN A 56 2.09 -6.66 21.61
N LYS A 57 2.22 -6.05 20.42
CA LYS A 57 2.41 -6.82 19.17
C LYS A 57 3.77 -7.49 19.14
N LEU A 58 4.83 -6.77 19.50
CA LEU A 58 6.21 -7.26 19.52
C LEU A 58 6.38 -8.43 20.50
N GLU A 59 5.82 -8.32 21.72
CA GLU A 59 5.81 -9.42 22.69
C GLU A 59 5.10 -10.67 22.16
N ARG A 60 4.00 -10.50 21.42
CA ARG A 60 3.28 -11.60 20.78
C ARG A 60 4.06 -12.19 19.60
N GLU A 61 4.66 -11.36 18.74
CA GLU A 61 5.51 -11.81 17.63
C GLU A 61 6.68 -12.65 18.16
N ALA A 62 7.39 -12.15 19.17
CA ALA A 62 8.51 -12.85 19.81
C ALA A 62 8.08 -14.18 20.45
N ARG A 63 6.90 -14.24 21.09
CA ARG A 63 6.34 -15.47 21.67
C ARG A 63 5.98 -16.50 20.59
N ILE A 64 5.21 -16.08 19.57
CA ILE A 64 4.80 -16.92 18.44
C ILE A 64 6.03 -17.51 17.73
N CYS A 65 7.00 -16.66 17.35
CA CYS A 65 8.19 -17.10 16.65
C CYS A 65 9.11 -18.02 17.48
N ARG A 66 9.00 -18.02 18.82
CA ARG A 66 9.76 -18.91 19.73
C ARG A 66 9.11 -20.30 19.89
N LEU A 67 7.80 -20.40 19.69
CA LEU A 67 7.06 -21.66 19.63
C LEU A 67 7.35 -22.41 18.32
N LEU A 68 7.24 -21.70 17.19
CA LEU A 68 7.26 -22.29 15.85
C LEU A 68 8.63 -22.83 15.44
N LYS A 69 8.69 -24.14 15.11
CA LYS A 69 9.91 -24.86 14.77
C LYS A 69 9.63 -25.83 13.62
N HIS A 70 9.75 -25.32 12.40
CA HIS A 70 9.46 -26.05 11.16
C HIS A 70 10.51 -25.71 10.10
N PRO A 71 10.95 -26.66 9.24
CA PRO A 71 11.93 -26.38 8.17
C PRO A 71 11.49 -25.21 7.26
N ASN A 72 10.19 -25.17 6.92
CA ASN A 72 9.58 -24.15 6.05
C ASN A 72 9.11 -22.88 6.80
N ILE A 73 9.65 -22.59 7.97
CA ILE A 73 9.45 -21.32 8.70
C ILE A 73 10.82 -20.69 8.96
N VAL A 74 10.92 -19.36 8.92
CA VAL A 74 12.10 -18.61 9.39
C VAL A 74 12.13 -18.67 10.92
N ARG A 75 13.04 -19.48 11.49
CA ARG A 75 13.09 -19.73 12.94
C ARG A 75 13.67 -18.55 13.70
N LEU A 76 13.08 -18.23 14.85
CA LEU A 76 13.70 -17.36 15.86
C LEU A 76 14.67 -18.18 16.73
N HIS A 77 15.88 -17.67 16.91
CA HIS A 77 16.90 -18.23 17.80
C HIS A 77 16.95 -17.48 19.13
N ASP A 78 16.87 -16.14 19.10
CA ASP A 78 16.97 -15.31 20.30
C ASP A 78 16.11 -14.04 20.25
N SER A 79 15.82 -13.46 21.41
CA SER A 79 15.02 -12.25 21.60
C SER A 79 15.60 -11.43 22.75
N ILE A 80 16.35 -10.38 22.41
CA ILE A 80 17.15 -9.58 23.34
C ILE A 80 16.57 -8.16 23.40
N ALA A 81 16.37 -7.63 24.61
CA ALA A 81 15.87 -6.28 24.84
C ALA A 81 16.97 -5.40 25.46
N GLU A 82 17.18 -4.22 24.89
CA GLU A 82 18.14 -3.20 25.33
C GLU A 82 17.44 -1.84 25.52
N GLU A 83 18.19 -0.81 25.94
CA GLU A 83 17.64 0.52 26.23
C GLU A 83 17.20 1.29 24.96
N GLY A 84 15.97 1.02 24.53
CA GLY A 84 15.35 1.63 23.36
C GLY A 84 15.40 0.80 22.07
N PHE A 85 15.92 -0.43 22.15
CA PHE A 85 15.96 -1.36 21.03
C PHE A 85 15.59 -2.78 21.46
N HIS A 86 14.93 -3.53 20.58
CA HIS A 86 14.67 -4.96 20.74
C HIS A 86 15.20 -5.67 19.51
N TYR A 87 15.93 -6.77 19.70
CA TYR A 87 16.54 -7.56 18.63
C TYR A 87 15.87 -8.93 18.59
N LEU A 88 15.27 -9.28 17.45
CA LEU A 88 14.79 -10.63 17.17
C LEU A 88 15.78 -11.27 16.18
N VAL A 89 16.45 -12.34 16.62
CA VAL A 89 17.54 -12.99 15.88
C VAL A 89 17.00 -14.24 15.19
N PHE A 90 16.90 -14.19 13.86
CA PHE A 90 16.28 -15.20 13.02
C PHE A 90 17.31 -15.98 12.17
N ASP A 91 16.89 -17.10 11.58
CA ASP A 91 17.58 -17.74 10.44
C ASP A 91 17.97 -16.68 9.39
N LEU A 92 19.23 -16.67 8.95
CA LEU A 92 19.60 -15.93 7.75
C LEU A 92 19.11 -16.71 6.51
N VAL A 93 18.27 -16.08 5.69
CA VAL A 93 17.81 -16.62 4.41
C VAL A 93 18.34 -15.78 3.27
N THR A 94 18.95 -16.42 2.26
CA THR A 94 19.75 -15.72 1.22
C THR A 94 19.22 -15.91 -0.21
N GLY A 95 18.14 -16.68 -0.39
CA GLY A 95 17.51 -16.89 -1.70
C GLY A 95 16.66 -15.72 -2.20
N GLY A 96 16.19 -14.84 -1.30
CA GLY A 96 15.26 -13.75 -1.62
C GLY A 96 13.79 -14.21 -1.64
N GLU A 97 12.92 -13.43 -2.28
CA GLU A 97 11.50 -13.76 -2.43
C GLU A 97 11.30 -14.89 -3.47
N LEU A 98 10.48 -15.90 -3.13
CA LEU A 98 10.14 -17.03 -4.02
C LEU A 98 9.67 -16.57 -5.41
N PHE A 99 8.89 -15.50 -5.45
CA PHE A 99 8.29 -14.97 -6.66
C PHE A 99 9.33 -14.36 -7.62
N GLU A 100 10.48 -13.91 -7.11
CA GLU A 100 11.56 -13.35 -7.94
C GLU A 100 12.42 -14.48 -8.55
N ASP A 101 12.68 -15.54 -7.77
CA ASP A 101 13.37 -16.75 -8.25
C ASP A 101 12.61 -17.40 -9.41
N ILE A 102 11.29 -17.58 -9.30
CA ILE A 102 10.46 -18.12 -10.39
C ILE A 102 10.60 -17.29 -11.68
N VAL A 103 10.70 -15.95 -11.58
CA VAL A 103 10.87 -15.04 -12.72
C VAL A 103 12.27 -15.17 -13.39
N ALA A 104 13.24 -15.74 -12.67
CA ALA A 104 14.61 -15.97 -13.12
C ALA A 104 14.88 -17.42 -13.59
N ARG A 105 13.90 -18.33 -13.48
CA ARG A 105 14.04 -19.71 -13.99
C ARG A 105 13.85 -19.77 -15.50
N GLU A 106 14.71 -20.53 -16.16
CA GLU A 106 14.57 -20.93 -17.57
C GLU A 106 13.38 -21.88 -17.80
N TYR A 107 13.02 -22.67 -16.78
CA TYR A 107 11.88 -23.60 -16.82
C TYR A 107 11.04 -23.48 -15.55
N TYR A 108 9.72 -23.46 -15.75
CA TYR A 108 8.71 -23.40 -14.70
C TYR A 108 7.41 -24.08 -15.18
N SER A 109 6.79 -24.88 -14.31
CA SER A 109 5.67 -25.78 -14.59
C SER A 109 4.62 -25.81 -13.48
N GLU A 110 3.50 -26.53 -13.68
CA GLU A 110 2.58 -26.81 -12.57
C GLU A 110 3.24 -27.66 -11.48
N ALA A 111 4.16 -28.57 -11.84
CA ALA A 111 4.88 -29.35 -10.85
C ALA A 111 5.75 -28.48 -9.93
N ASP A 112 6.38 -27.43 -10.46
CA ASP A 112 7.08 -26.42 -9.66
C ASP A 112 6.12 -25.69 -8.72
N ALA A 113 4.97 -25.23 -9.23
CA ALA A 113 3.93 -24.56 -8.44
C ALA A 113 3.37 -25.47 -7.32
N SER A 114 3.12 -26.75 -7.63
CA SER A 114 2.69 -27.78 -6.69
C SER A 114 3.74 -28.04 -5.59
N HIS A 115 5.03 -28.11 -5.96
CA HIS A 115 6.11 -28.25 -4.99
C HIS A 115 6.27 -27.01 -4.08
N CYS A 116 6.00 -25.81 -4.61
CA CYS A 116 6.00 -24.58 -3.83
C CYS A 116 4.80 -24.52 -2.86
N ILE A 117 3.57 -24.77 -3.33
CA ILE A 117 2.38 -24.72 -2.46
C ILE A 117 2.40 -25.82 -1.39
N ASN A 118 3.00 -26.98 -1.67
CA ASN A 118 3.20 -28.03 -0.66
C ASN A 118 3.97 -27.49 0.57
N GLN A 119 5.13 -26.86 0.34
CA GLN A 119 5.96 -26.29 1.42
C GLN A 119 5.27 -25.15 2.17
N ILE A 120 4.47 -24.36 1.47
CA ILE A 120 3.63 -23.32 2.08
C ILE A 120 2.57 -23.97 2.97
N LEU A 121 1.84 -24.98 2.47
CA LEU A 121 0.82 -25.70 3.23
C LEU A 121 1.38 -26.51 4.40
N GLU A 122 2.60 -27.05 4.30
CA GLU A 122 3.32 -27.68 5.43
C GLU A 122 3.56 -26.64 6.53
N SER A 123 4.05 -25.45 6.18
CA SER A 123 4.23 -24.34 7.14
C SER A 123 2.90 -23.87 7.75
N VAL A 124 1.83 -23.75 6.96
CA VAL A 124 0.50 -23.30 7.41
C VAL A 124 -0.17 -24.35 8.29
N SER A 125 -0.07 -25.64 7.93
CA SER A 125 -0.52 -26.75 8.77
C SER A 125 0.18 -26.77 10.12
N HIS A 126 1.51 -26.58 10.14
CA HIS A 126 2.28 -26.51 11.39
C HIS A 126 1.83 -25.36 12.30
N ILE A 127 1.59 -24.14 11.79
CA ILE A 127 1.11 -23.04 12.63
C ILE A 127 -0.34 -23.25 13.09
N HIS A 128 -1.21 -23.82 12.25
CA HIS A 128 -2.61 -24.14 12.60
C HIS A 128 -2.71 -25.24 13.67
N GLN A 129 -1.75 -26.15 13.75
CA GLN A 129 -1.61 -27.15 14.83
C GLN A 129 -1.13 -26.54 16.16
N HIS A 130 -0.49 -25.36 16.13
CA HIS A 130 -0.08 -24.60 17.31
C HIS A 130 -1.07 -23.48 17.65
N ASP A 131 -2.31 -23.55 17.13
CA ASP A 131 -3.35 -22.53 17.26
C ASP A 131 -2.89 -21.10 16.88
N ILE A 132 -2.00 -20.98 15.90
CA ILE A 132 -1.50 -19.70 15.37
C ILE A 132 -2.08 -19.46 13.98
N VAL A 133 -2.56 -18.23 13.73
CA VAL A 133 -3.13 -17.80 12.44
C VAL A 133 -2.31 -16.62 11.91
N HIS A 134 -1.83 -16.70 10.67
CA HIS A 134 -0.85 -15.76 10.10
C HIS A 134 -1.47 -14.40 9.72
N ARG A 135 -2.63 -14.43 9.06
CA ARG A 135 -3.43 -13.28 8.58
C ARG A 135 -2.80 -12.37 7.53
N ASP A 136 -1.53 -12.57 7.18
CA ASP A 136 -0.86 -11.79 6.13
C ASP A 136 0.05 -12.67 5.26
N LEU A 137 -0.48 -13.80 4.79
CA LEU A 137 0.18 -14.63 3.78
C LEU A 137 0.13 -13.93 2.42
N LYS A 138 1.30 -13.72 1.82
CA LYS A 138 1.52 -12.96 0.58
C LYS A 138 2.93 -13.21 0.02
N PRO A 139 3.22 -12.89 -1.26
CA PRO A 139 4.53 -13.10 -1.88
C PRO A 139 5.73 -12.55 -1.11
N GLU A 140 5.61 -11.39 -0.47
CA GLU A 140 6.66 -10.76 0.34
C GLU A 140 7.14 -11.66 1.50
N ASN A 141 6.22 -12.47 2.04
CA ASN A 141 6.42 -13.28 3.24
C ASN A 141 6.82 -14.74 2.91
N LEU A 142 7.13 -15.01 1.63
CA LEU A 142 7.54 -16.31 1.11
C LEU A 142 8.97 -16.23 0.58
N LEU A 143 9.93 -16.58 1.43
CA LEU A 143 11.36 -16.45 1.14
C LEU A 143 11.97 -17.81 0.77
N LEU A 144 13.10 -17.80 0.07
CA LEU A 144 13.91 -18.99 -0.20
C LEU A 144 15.12 -19.04 0.72
N ALA A 145 15.39 -20.22 1.29
CA ALA A 145 16.48 -20.42 2.25
C ALA A 145 17.86 -20.02 1.70
N SER A 146 18.12 -20.31 0.42
CA SER A 146 19.34 -19.92 -0.30
C SER A 146 19.08 -19.83 -1.80
N LYS A 147 20.10 -19.45 -2.59
CA LYS A 147 20.05 -19.43 -4.07
C LYS A 147 20.37 -20.79 -4.72
N MET A 148 20.40 -21.88 -3.94
CA MET A 148 20.67 -23.22 -4.49
C MET A 148 19.42 -23.77 -5.17
N LYS A 149 19.58 -24.48 -6.30
CA LYS A 149 18.47 -25.14 -6.99
C LYS A 149 17.79 -26.14 -6.03
N GLY A 150 16.49 -25.97 -5.79
CA GLY A 150 15.75 -26.77 -4.81
C GLY A 150 15.85 -26.29 -3.36
N ALA A 151 16.30 -25.05 -3.11
CA ALA A 151 16.25 -24.45 -1.78
C ALA A 151 14.80 -24.40 -1.24
N ALA A 152 14.65 -24.65 0.07
CA ALA A 152 13.33 -24.71 0.71
C ALA A 152 12.66 -23.33 0.77
N VAL A 153 11.34 -23.31 0.57
CA VAL A 153 10.47 -22.16 0.85
C VAL A 153 10.33 -22.01 2.36
N LYS A 154 10.49 -20.78 2.88
CA LYS A 154 10.33 -20.41 4.28
C LYS A 154 9.34 -19.27 4.45
N LEU A 155 8.32 -19.49 5.27
CA LEU A 155 7.36 -18.48 5.73
C LEU A 155 8.02 -17.50 6.73
N ALA A 156 7.78 -16.20 6.53
CA ALA A 156 8.37 -15.10 7.30
C ALA A 156 7.33 -14.04 7.75
N ASP A 157 7.75 -13.17 8.68
CA ASP A 157 7.04 -12.02 9.28
C ASP A 157 5.66 -12.29 9.93
N PHE A 158 5.71 -12.82 11.15
CA PHE A 158 4.54 -13.06 12.00
C PHE A 158 4.00 -11.79 12.70
N GLY A 159 4.38 -10.58 12.29
CA GLY A 159 4.00 -9.32 12.96
C GLY A 159 2.49 -9.05 13.04
N LEU A 160 1.69 -9.65 12.15
CA LEU A 160 0.22 -9.62 12.19
C LEU A 160 -0.44 -10.90 12.73
N ALA A 161 0.34 -11.93 13.06
CA ALA A 161 -0.17 -13.21 13.54
C ALA A 161 -0.87 -13.11 14.91
N ILE A 162 -1.71 -14.08 15.21
CA ILE A 162 -2.47 -14.22 16.46
C ILE A 162 -2.46 -15.66 16.96
N GLU A 163 -2.67 -15.83 18.26
CA GLU A 163 -3.07 -17.10 18.87
C GLU A 163 -4.60 -17.18 18.90
N VAL A 164 -5.16 -18.38 18.67
CA VAL A 164 -6.59 -18.72 18.84
C VAL A 164 -6.74 -19.79 19.93
N GLN A 165 -7.93 -20.39 20.08
CA GLN A 165 -8.17 -21.50 21.00
C GLN A 165 -8.86 -22.64 20.27
N GLY A 166 -8.10 -23.66 19.87
CA GLY A 166 -8.56 -24.68 18.93
C GLY A 166 -9.14 -24.03 17.67
N ASP A 167 -10.37 -24.41 17.34
CA ASP A 167 -11.08 -23.89 16.17
C ASP A 167 -12.12 -22.80 16.51
N GLN A 168 -12.03 -22.20 17.71
CA GLN A 168 -12.85 -21.04 18.07
C GLN A 168 -12.56 -19.85 17.14
N GLN A 169 -13.62 -19.21 16.64
CA GLN A 169 -13.55 -18.04 15.78
C GLN A 169 -13.99 -16.79 16.55
N ALA A 170 -13.25 -15.69 16.37
CA ALA A 170 -13.53 -14.42 17.04
C ALA A 170 -13.18 -13.24 16.12
N TRP A 171 -13.62 -12.04 16.49
CA TRP A 171 -13.26 -10.82 15.75
C TRP A 171 -11.90 -10.27 16.21
N PHE A 172 -10.82 -10.76 15.61
CA PHE A 172 -9.44 -10.32 15.91
C PHE A 172 -9.05 -8.99 15.23
N GLY A 173 -10.04 -8.21 14.79
CA GLY A 173 -9.88 -6.93 14.08
C GLY A 173 -9.56 -7.09 12.59
N PHE A 174 -9.60 -5.97 11.86
CA PHE A 174 -9.26 -5.88 10.45
C PHE A 174 -7.74 -5.77 10.28
N ALA A 175 -7.11 -6.76 9.66
CA ALA A 175 -5.67 -6.85 9.41
C ALA A 175 -5.39 -7.75 8.19
N GLY A 176 -4.25 -7.53 7.52
CA GLY A 176 -3.82 -8.24 6.31
C GLY A 176 -3.80 -7.37 5.04
N THR A 177 -3.11 -7.84 4.01
CA THR A 177 -2.88 -7.12 2.75
C THR A 177 -4.10 -7.21 1.81
N PRO A 178 -4.63 -6.10 1.24
CA PRO A 178 -5.98 -6.05 0.63
C PRO A 178 -6.38 -7.13 -0.37
N GLY A 179 -5.47 -7.58 -1.25
CA GLY A 179 -5.77 -8.62 -2.25
C GLY A 179 -5.78 -10.07 -1.71
N TYR A 180 -5.33 -10.27 -0.48
CA TYR A 180 -5.23 -11.57 0.20
C TYR A 180 -6.23 -11.69 1.37
N LEU A 181 -6.98 -10.61 1.68
CA LEU A 181 -8.05 -10.63 2.68
C LEU A 181 -9.16 -11.59 2.27
N SER A 182 -9.70 -12.35 3.23
CA SER A 182 -10.79 -13.28 3.00
C SER A 182 -12.18 -12.64 3.17
N PRO A 183 -13.25 -13.24 2.62
CA PRO A 183 -14.60 -12.66 2.62
C PRO A 183 -15.12 -12.35 4.03
N GLU A 184 -14.91 -13.25 4.99
CA GLU A 184 -15.32 -13.09 6.38
C GLU A 184 -14.65 -11.87 7.07
N VAL A 185 -13.35 -11.62 6.82
CA VAL A 185 -12.65 -10.44 7.35
C VAL A 185 -13.21 -9.13 6.77
N LEU A 186 -13.61 -9.15 5.48
CA LEU A 186 -14.21 -8.00 4.81
C LEU A 186 -15.68 -7.76 5.19
N ARG A 187 -16.41 -8.79 5.63
CA ARG A 187 -17.77 -8.67 6.21
C ARG A 187 -17.74 -8.24 7.68
N LYS A 188 -16.60 -8.43 8.36
CA LYS A 188 -16.40 -8.30 9.82
C LYS A 188 -17.03 -9.43 10.63
N ASP A 189 -17.16 -10.60 10.02
CA ASP A 189 -17.58 -11.82 10.70
C ASP A 189 -16.45 -12.30 11.66
N PRO A 190 -16.76 -13.07 12.71
CA PRO A 190 -15.75 -13.84 13.43
C PRO A 190 -14.96 -14.74 12.48
N TYR A 191 -13.66 -14.90 12.73
CA TYR A 191 -12.79 -15.72 11.87
C TYR A 191 -11.71 -16.45 12.67
N GLY A 192 -10.95 -17.32 11.99
CA GLY A 192 -9.85 -18.10 12.55
C GLY A 192 -8.95 -18.67 11.46
N LYS A 193 -8.41 -19.88 11.67
CA LYS A 193 -7.49 -20.61 10.76
C LYS A 193 -7.85 -20.54 9.25
N PRO A 194 -9.13 -20.61 8.80
CA PRO A 194 -9.47 -20.59 7.37
C PRO A 194 -9.05 -19.33 6.59
N VAL A 195 -8.76 -18.19 7.23
CA VAL A 195 -8.32 -16.97 6.52
C VAL A 195 -6.99 -17.17 5.79
N ASP A 196 -6.10 -17.98 6.37
CA ASP A 196 -4.80 -18.27 5.78
C ASP A 196 -4.95 -19.15 4.53
N ILE A 197 -5.92 -20.06 4.50
CA ILE A 197 -6.17 -20.94 3.35
C ILE A 197 -6.73 -20.15 2.15
N TRP A 198 -7.55 -19.13 2.41
CA TRP A 198 -7.98 -18.21 1.35
C TRP A 198 -6.78 -17.52 0.70
N ALA A 199 -5.85 -17.00 1.51
CA ALA A 199 -4.60 -16.41 1.01
C ALA A 199 -3.72 -17.43 0.27
N CYS A 200 -3.65 -18.70 0.72
CA CYS A 200 -3.03 -19.79 -0.05
C CYS A 200 -3.69 -19.99 -1.42
N GLY A 201 -5.01 -19.88 -1.54
CA GLY A 201 -5.72 -19.95 -2.82
C GLY A 201 -5.36 -18.81 -3.75
N VAL A 202 -5.29 -17.57 -3.23
CA VAL A 202 -4.83 -16.40 -3.98
C VAL A 202 -3.37 -16.56 -4.43
N ILE A 203 -2.50 -17.06 -3.56
CA ILE A 203 -1.09 -17.33 -3.87
C ILE A 203 -0.96 -18.41 -4.95
N LEU A 204 -1.69 -19.52 -4.82
CA LEU A 204 -1.69 -20.62 -5.80
C LEU A 204 -2.17 -20.16 -7.18
N TYR A 205 -3.21 -19.33 -7.24
CA TYR A 205 -3.68 -18.74 -8.50
C TYR A 205 -2.56 -17.93 -9.18
N ILE A 206 -1.86 -17.04 -8.44
CA ILE A 206 -0.76 -16.24 -9.00
C ILE A 206 0.43 -17.13 -9.41
N LEU A 207 0.71 -18.23 -8.68
CA LEU A 207 1.75 -19.19 -9.08
C LEU A 207 1.44 -19.89 -10.42
N LEU A 208 0.18 -20.00 -10.85
CA LEU A 208 -0.19 -20.71 -12.09
C LEU A 208 -0.28 -19.85 -13.35
N VAL A 209 -0.57 -18.54 -13.21
CA VAL A 209 -0.74 -17.62 -14.36
C VAL A 209 -0.06 -16.25 -14.21
N GLY A 210 0.54 -15.95 -13.06
CA GLY A 210 1.31 -14.72 -12.85
C GLY A 210 0.51 -13.45 -12.56
N TYR A 211 -0.82 -13.53 -12.45
CA TYR A 211 -1.71 -12.43 -12.06
C TYR A 211 -2.69 -12.87 -10.96
N PRO A 212 -3.24 -11.93 -10.14
CA PRO A 212 -4.14 -12.28 -9.04
C PRO A 212 -5.60 -12.54 -9.49
N PRO A 213 -6.37 -13.36 -8.75
CA PRO A 213 -7.78 -13.65 -9.03
C PRO A 213 -8.73 -12.48 -8.72
N PHE A 214 -8.31 -11.54 -7.87
CA PHE A 214 -9.09 -10.36 -7.51
C PHE A 214 -8.24 -9.10 -7.71
N TRP A 215 -8.69 -8.18 -8.55
CA TRP A 215 -8.02 -6.89 -8.75
C TRP A 215 -8.96 -5.77 -9.23
N ASP A 216 -8.74 -4.57 -8.70
CA ASP A 216 -9.30 -3.30 -9.20
C ASP A 216 -8.32 -2.14 -8.84
N GLU A 217 -8.48 -0.97 -9.44
CA GLU A 217 -7.89 0.28 -8.91
C GLU A 217 -8.67 0.80 -7.69
N ASP A 218 -9.98 0.59 -7.65
CA ASP A 218 -10.86 0.95 -6.55
C ASP A 218 -10.89 -0.17 -5.48
N GLN A 219 -10.31 0.13 -4.31
CA GLN A 219 -10.27 -0.79 -3.17
C GLN A 219 -11.67 -1.23 -2.70
N HIS A 220 -12.71 -0.43 -2.91
CA HIS A 220 -14.09 -0.81 -2.58
C HIS A 220 -14.60 -1.90 -3.53
N LYS A 221 -14.33 -1.79 -4.84
CA LYS A 221 -14.70 -2.81 -5.84
C LYS A 221 -13.91 -4.09 -5.66
N LEU A 222 -12.61 -4.01 -5.38
CA LEU A 222 -11.80 -5.17 -4.98
C LEU A 222 -12.43 -5.91 -3.79
N TYR A 223 -12.90 -5.18 -2.77
CA TYR A 223 -13.61 -5.78 -1.64
C TYR A 223 -14.99 -6.33 -1.99
N GLN A 224 -15.66 -5.84 -3.03
CA GLN A 224 -16.89 -6.46 -3.55
C GLN A 224 -16.57 -7.78 -4.28
N GLN A 225 -15.57 -7.80 -5.18
CA GLN A 225 -15.11 -9.02 -5.87
C GLN A 225 -14.79 -10.15 -4.88
N ILE A 226 -13.92 -9.87 -3.89
CA ILE A 226 -13.53 -10.83 -2.85
C ILE A 226 -14.76 -11.33 -2.07
N LYS A 227 -15.64 -10.42 -1.59
CA LYS A 227 -16.84 -10.83 -0.82
C LYS A 227 -17.85 -11.65 -1.63
N ALA A 228 -17.86 -11.50 -2.95
CA ALA A 228 -18.67 -12.28 -3.87
C ALA A 228 -18.00 -13.59 -4.32
N GLY A 229 -16.70 -13.78 -4.06
CA GLY A 229 -15.90 -14.85 -4.66
C GLY A 229 -15.82 -14.74 -6.19
N ALA A 230 -15.88 -13.52 -6.72
CA ALA A 230 -15.90 -13.27 -8.15
C ALA A 230 -14.47 -13.33 -8.73
N TYR A 231 -14.06 -14.53 -9.10
CA TYR A 231 -12.90 -14.84 -9.93
C TYR A 231 -13.31 -15.90 -10.97
N ASP A 232 -12.53 -16.03 -12.03
CA ASP A 232 -12.74 -16.98 -13.13
C ASP A 232 -11.42 -17.69 -13.49
N PHE A 233 -11.41 -18.40 -14.63
CA PHE A 233 -10.23 -19.07 -15.18
C PHE A 233 -10.17 -18.78 -16.69
N PRO A 234 -9.79 -17.54 -17.11
CA PRO A 234 -9.95 -17.10 -18.48
C PRO A 234 -8.99 -17.79 -19.47
N SER A 235 -9.48 -17.99 -20.68
CA SER A 235 -8.68 -18.43 -21.83
C SER A 235 -7.83 -17.27 -22.37
N PRO A 236 -6.60 -17.51 -22.87
CA PRO A 236 -6.01 -18.82 -23.12
C PRO A 236 -5.18 -19.40 -21.95
N GLU A 237 -4.72 -18.59 -21.00
CA GLU A 237 -3.66 -19.04 -20.07
C GLU A 237 -4.10 -20.20 -19.16
N TRP A 238 -5.40 -20.25 -18.84
CA TRP A 238 -5.98 -21.34 -18.05
C TRP A 238 -6.37 -22.58 -18.87
N ASP A 239 -6.45 -22.53 -20.19
CA ASP A 239 -6.89 -23.68 -21.00
C ASP A 239 -5.93 -24.87 -20.85
N THR A 240 -4.64 -24.57 -20.68
CA THR A 240 -3.55 -25.53 -20.45
C THR A 240 -3.36 -25.94 -18.98
N VAL A 241 -4.16 -25.39 -18.05
CA VAL A 241 -4.06 -25.69 -16.61
C VAL A 241 -4.98 -26.86 -16.23
N THR A 242 -4.45 -27.82 -15.48
CA THR A 242 -5.15 -29.05 -15.07
C THR A 242 -6.46 -28.77 -14.30
N ALA A 243 -7.41 -29.70 -14.42
CA ALA A 243 -8.69 -29.63 -13.72
C ALA A 243 -8.48 -29.69 -12.19
N GLU A 244 -7.47 -30.43 -11.75
CA GLU A 244 -7.12 -30.66 -10.36
C GLU A 244 -6.48 -29.42 -9.72
N ALA A 245 -5.67 -28.64 -10.47
CA ALA A 245 -5.19 -27.34 -10.02
C ALA A 245 -6.35 -26.36 -9.78
N LYS A 246 -7.25 -26.23 -10.77
CA LYS A 246 -8.47 -25.41 -10.69
C LYS A 246 -9.38 -25.87 -9.54
N ASN A 247 -9.51 -27.19 -9.34
CA ASN A 247 -10.29 -27.76 -8.24
C ASN A 247 -9.71 -27.39 -6.86
N LEU A 248 -8.39 -27.48 -6.67
CA LEU A 248 -7.76 -27.07 -5.42
C LEU A 248 -7.93 -25.57 -5.14
N ILE A 249 -7.80 -24.72 -6.16
CA ILE A 249 -8.10 -23.28 -6.05
C ILE A 249 -9.54 -23.05 -5.62
N ASN A 250 -10.52 -23.74 -6.23
CA ASN A 250 -11.93 -23.62 -5.84
C ASN A 250 -12.20 -24.03 -4.38
N GLN A 251 -11.52 -25.08 -3.91
CA GLN A 251 -11.62 -25.51 -2.51
C GLN A 251 -10.97 -24.53 -1.52
N MET A 252 -9.92 -23.80 -1.93
CA MET A 252 -9.27 -22.74 -1.14
C MET A 252 -10.04 -21.40 -1.17
N LEU A 253 -10.53 -20.99 -2.35
CA LEU A 253 -11.31 -19.77 -2.57
C LEU A 253 -12.82 -19.96 -2.31
N THR A 254 -13.17 -20.99 -1.53
CA THR A 254 -14.54 -21.19 -1.06
C THR A 254 -14.95 -20.09 -0.06
N ILE A 255 -16.04 -19.40 -0.39
CA ILE A 255 -16.51 -18.18 0.29
C ILE A 255 -16.92 -18.43 1.76
N ASN A 256 -17.46 -19.60 2.07
CA ASN A 256 -17.85 -19.98 3.43
C ASN A 256 -16.65 -20.64 4.14
N PRO A 257 -16.06 -20.04 5.19
CA PRO A 257 -14.87 -20.58 5.84
C PRO A 257 -15.09 -21.96 6.49
N ALA A 258 -16.33 -22.34 6.83
CA ALA A 258 -16.65 -23.68 7.35
C ALA A 258 -16.83 -24.75 6.25
N LYS A 259 -16.77 -24.37 4.98
CA LYS A 259 -16.71 -25.28 3.81
C LYS A 259 -15.39 -25.22 3.06
N ARG A 260 -14.49 -24.31 3.45
CA ARG A 260 -13.17 -24.14 2.88
C ARG A 260 -12.26 -25.29 3.33
N ILE A 261 -11.41 -25.78 2.42
CA ILE A 261 -10.46 -26.85 2.72
C ILE A 261 -9.50 -26.45 3.85
N THR A 262 -9.05 -27.40 4.67
CA THR A 262 -7.98 -27.15 5.67
C THR A 262 -6.59 -27.36 5.06
N ALA A 263 -5.53 -26.86 5.71
CA ALA A 263 -4.15 -27.11 5.26
C ALA A 263 -3.84 -28.61 5.17
N GLU A 264 -4.28 -29.40 6.15
CA GLU A 264 -4.08 -30.85 6.18
C GLU A 264 -4.83 -31.59 5.06
N GLN A 265 -6.03 -31.12 4.71
CA GLN A 265 -6.79 -31.66 3.57
C GLN A 265 -6.15 -31.25 2.23
N ALA A 266 -5.66 -30.01 2.12
CA ALA A 266 -4.99 -29.52 0.91
C ALA A 266 -3.67 -30.26 0.63
N LEU A 267 -2.90 -30.61 1.66
CA LEU A 267 -1.71 -31.47 1.55
C LEU A 267 -2.02 -32.87 1.02
N LYS A 268 -3.24 -33.36 1.22
CA LYS A 268 -3.73 -34.67 0.75
C LYS A 268 -4.42 -34.59 -0.62
N HIS A 269 -4.52 -33.41 -1.23
CA HIS A 269 -5.15 -33.22 -2.54
C HIS A 269 -4.27 -33.84 -3.65
N PRO A 270 -4.82 -34.57 -4.65
CA PRO A 270 -4.04 -35.27 -5.67
C PRO A 270 -3.02 -34.39 -6.40
N TRP A 271 -3.36 -33.14 -6.74
CA TRP A 271 -2.44 -32.19 -7.39
C TRP A 271 -1.20 -31.84 -6.55
N VAL A 272 -1.27 -32.00 -5.22
CA VAL A 272 -0.16 -31.76 -4.28
C VAL A 272 0.59 -33.07 -4.00
N CYS A 273 -0.14 -34.11 -3.55
CA CYS A 273 0.48 -35.35 -3.08
C CYS A 273 0.85 -36.35 -4.20
N GLN A 274 0.20 -36.26 -5.37
CA GLN A 274 0.45 -37.09 -6.57
C GLN A 274 1.00 -36.21 -7.72
N ARG A 275 1.73 -35.14 -7.38
CA ARG A 275 2.34 -34.17 -8.31
C ARG A 275 2.99 -34.78 -9.55
N SER A 276 3.74 -35.87 -9.41
CA SER A 276 4.47 -36.52 -10.52
C SER A 276 3.56 -37.15 -11.59
N THR A 277 2.28 -37.34 -11.29
CA THR A 277 1.27 -37.93 -12.19
C THR A 277 0.07 -37.02 -12.48
N VAL A 278 -0.14 -35.98 -11.67
CA VAL A 278 -1.33 -35.11 -11.73
C VAL A 278 -0.99 -33.66 -12.14
N ALA A 279 0.18 -33.14 -11.81
CA ALA A 279 0.56 -31.77 -12.15
C ALA A 279 1.27 -31.71 -13.51
N SER A 280 0.90 -30.75 -14.36
CA SER A 280 1.48 -30.61 -15.70
C SER A 280 2.99 -30.31 -15.69
N MET A 281 3.74 -31.09 -16.48
CA MET A 281 5.16 -30.88 -16.78
C MET A 281 5.40 -30.03 -18.03
N MET A 282 4.39 -29.27 -18.49
CA MET A 282 4.56 -28.29 -19.55
C MET A 282 5.20 -27.00 -19.02
N HIS A 283 6.10 -26.40 -19.79
CA HIS A 283 6.67 -25.10 -19.44
C HIS A 283 5.67 -23.98 -19.71
N ARG A 284 5.49 -23.07 -18.73
CA ARG A 284 4.55 -21.95 -18.78
C ARG A 284 5.25 -20.59 -18.93
N GLN A 285 5.87 -20.32 -20.09
CA GLN A 285 6.59 -19.07 -20.35
C GLN A 285 5.74 -17.80 -20.11
N GLU A 286 4.49 -17.79 -20.58
CA GLU A 286 3.56 -16.66 -20.40
C GLU A 286 3.31 -16.34 -18.92
N THR A 287 3.27 -17.37 -18.07
CA THR A 287 3.13 -17.25 -16.61
C THR A 287 4.36 -16.55 -16.01
N VAL A 288 5.57 -16.91 -16.45
CA VAL A 288 6.84 -16.28 -16.01
C VAL A 288 6.87 -14.79 -16.40
N GLU A 289 6.37 -14.44 -17.59
CA GLU A 289 6.30 -13.05 -18.04
C GLU A 289 5.22 -12.23 -17.32
N CYS A 290 4.06 -12.81 -17.04
CA CYS A 290 3.02 -12.17 -16.23
C CYS A 290 3.51 -11.96 -14.78
N LEU A 291 4.18 -12.96 -14.20
CA LEU A 291 4.77 -12.88 -12.86
C LEU A 291 5.85 -11.78 -12.77
N ARG A 292 6.64 -11.58 -13.83
CA ARG A 292 7.62 -10.49 -13.95
C ARG A 292 6.94 -9.11 -13.90
N LYS A 293 5.85 -8.93 -14.65
CA LYS A 293 5.03 -7.69 -14.64
C LYS A 293 4.37 -7.47 -13.28
N PHE A 294 3.84 -8.53 -12.67
CA PHE A 294 3.23 -8.51 -11.33
C PHE A 294 4.22 -8.09 -10.25
N ASN A 295 5.41 -8.70 -10.21
CA ASN A 295 6.46 -8.38 -9.23
C ASN A 295 6.93 -6.92 -9.33
N ALA A 296 7.19 -6.42 -10.53
CA ALA A 296 7.55 -5.01 -10.74
C ALA A 296 6.45 -4.07 -10.21
N ARG A 297 5.17 -4.35 -10.52
CA ARG A 297 4.02 -3.59 -10.04
C ARG A 297 3.85 -3.68 -8.51
N ARG A 298 4.09 -4.86 -7.95
CA ARG A 298 4.00 -5.17 -6.51
C ARG A 298 5.07 -4.44 -5.71
N LYS A 299 6.34 -4.54 -6.10
CA LYS A 299 7.46 -3.83 -5.46
C LYS A 299 7.30 -2.31 -5.53
N LEU A 300 6.86 -1.78 -6.68
CA LEU A 300 6.54 -0.35 -6.82
C LEU A 300 5.44 0.10 -5.85
N LYS A 301 4.33 -0.64 -5.76
CA LYS A 301 3.24 -0.35 -4.81
C LYS A 301 3.65 -0.54 -3.36
N GLY A 302 4.45 -1.56 -3.04
CA GLY A 302 4.95 -1.87 -1.70
C GLY A 302 5.87 -0.77 -1.17
N ALA A 303 6.79 -0.27 -1.99
CA ALA A 303 7.64 0.87 -1.64
C ALA A 303 6.81 2.12 -1.31
N ILE A 304 5.84 2.46 -2.15
CA ILE A 304 4.91 3.58 -1.92
C ILE A 304 4.13 3.37 -0.61
N LEU A 305 3.55 2.19 -0.39
CA LEU A 305 2.76 1.91 0.81
C LEU A 305 3.61 1.92 2.08
N THR A 306 4.89 1.54 2.02
CA THR A 306 5.81 1.66 3.17
C THR A 306 6.08 3.13 3.51
N THR A 307 6.42 3.97 2.54
CA THR A 307 6.51 5.45 2.69
C THR A 307 5.22 6.03 3.31
N MET A 308 4.05 5.60 2.82
CA MET A 308 2.76 6.02 3.37
C MET A 308 2.51 5.49 4.78
N LEU A 309 2.90 4.27 5.14
CA LEU A 309 2.64 3.67 6.47
C LEU A 309 3.62 4.15 7.56
N VAL A 310 4.88 4.42 7.20
CA VAL A 310 5.82 5.19 8.02
C VAL A 310 5.20 6.54 8.37
N SER A 311 4.65 7.22 7.36
CA SER A 311 3.92 8.48 7.56
C SER A 311 2.63 8.30 8.40
N ARG A 312 1.88 7.20 8.23
CA ARG A 312 0.52 7.03 8.79
C ARG A 312 0.46 6.61 10.26
N ASN A 313 1.39 5.81 10.75
CA ASN A 313 1.27 5.25 12.11
C ASN A 313 1.35 6.32 13.23
N PHE A 314 1.77 7.55 12.93
CA PHE A 314 1.86 8.64 13.90
C PHE A 314 0.56 9.43 14.17
N SER A 315 -0.56 9.22 13.45
CA SER A 315 -1.85 9.92 13.75
C SER A 315 -2.92 9.11 14.47
N VAL A 316 -2.85 7.77 14.52
CA VAL A 316 -3.97 6.95 15.01
C VAL A 316 -3.93 6.84 16.55
N GLY A 317 -4.02 8.00 17.22
CA GLY A 317 -3.66 8.21 18.62
C GLY A 317 -4.80 8.21 19.65
N ARG A 318 -6.05 8.54 19.29
CA ARG A 318 -7.30 8.26 20.04
C ARG A 318 -8.54 8.89 19.39
N GLN A 319 -9.70 8.23 19.56
CA GLN A 319 -11.02 8.84 19.52
C GLN A 319 -11.83 8.41 20.75
N HIS A 320 -12.64 9.34 21.25
CA HIS A 320 -13.79 9.21 22.17
C HIS A 320 -13.87 8.04 23.17
N THR A 321 -13.78 8.40 24.44
CA THR A 321 -14.75 7.92 25.45
C THR A 321 -15.54 9.12 25.96
N SER A 322 -16.85 8.99 26.16
CA SER A 322 -17.72 10.10 26.59
C SER A 322 -18.05 9.97 28.07
N PRO A 323 -17.76 10.98 28.92
CA PRO A 323 -18.34 11.07 30.25
C PRO A 323 -19.74 11.67 30.18
N ALA A 324 -20.66 11.18 31.02
CA ALA A 324 -21.93 11.84 31.28
C ALA A 324 -21.74 13.01 32.26
N ALA A 325 -22.56 14.06 32.13
CA ALA A 325 -22.67 15.12 33.13
C ALA A 325 -23.55 14.65 34.31
N PRO A 326 -23.48 15.31 35.49
CA PRO A 326 -24.33 16.50 35.65
C PRO A 326 -23.76 17.68 36.48
N THR A 327 -24.39 18.85 36.27
CA THR A 327 -24.64 19.96 37.23
C THR A 327 -23.54 20.88 37.78
N THR A 328 -23.82 22.19 37.64
CA THR A 328 -23.49 23.35 38.54
C THR A 328 -22.02 23.80 38.72
N SER A 329 -21.68 25.11 38.74
CA SER A 329 -22.48 26.35 38.53
C SER A 329 -21.65 27.60 38.15
N THR A 330 -22.36 28.66 37.71
CA THR A 330 -22.07 30.12 37.88
C THR A 330 -20.85 30.81 37.22
N ALA A 331 -21.17 31.68 36.23
CA ALA A 331 -20.70 33.08 36.02
C ALA A 331 -19.23 33.38 35.59
N ALA A 332 -18.90 34.44 34.83
CA ALA A 332 -19.67 35.33 33.91
C ALA A 332 -18.69 36.27 33.11
N LEU A 333 -19.20 37.00 32.09
CA LEU A 333 -18.53 38.08 31.29
C LEU A 333 -17.39 37.61 30.33
N ALA A 334 -17.05 38.23 29.18
CA ALA A 334 -17.65 39.21 28.23
C ALA A 334 -16.69 39.34 26.99
N GLN A 335 -16.99 39.86 25.79
CA GLN A 335 -18.25 40.27 25.12
C GLN A 335 -18.13 40.20 23.56
N GLU A 336 -19.23 39.87 22.88
CA GLU A 336 -19.86 40.55 21.71
C GLU A 336 -19.07 41.45 20.73
N ALA A 337 -19.13 41.11 19.41
CA ALA A 337 -19.02 42.04 18.28
C ALA A 337 -19.72 41.45 17.01
N CYS A 338 -20.42 42.27 16.23
CA CYS A 338 -21.45 41.82 15.28
C CYS A 338 -20.98 41.39 13.86
N LYS A 339 -21.80 40.55 13.21
CA LYS A 339 -21.94 40.51 11.74
C LYS A 339 -22.83 41.66 11.25
N SER A 340 -22.55 42.21 10.06
CA SER A 340 -23.50 42.43 8.94
C SER A 340 -23.13 43.64 8.05
N LEU A 341 -23.78 43.71 6.87
CA LEU A 341 -23.77 44.83 5.90
C LEU A 341 -22.42 45.05 5.16
N LEU A 342 -22.38 45.47 3.89
CA LEU A 342 -23.45 45.69 2.90
C LEU A 342 -22.91 45.53 1.46
N ASN A 343 -23.79 45.15 0.52
CA ASN A 343 -23.52 45.18 -0.91
C ASN A 343 -23.68 46.63 -1.44
N LYS A 344 -22.68 47.22 -2.11
CA LYS A 344 -22.83 48.49 -2.86
C LYS A 344 -21.75 48.69 -3.94
N LYS A 345 -22.19 49.06 -5.15
CA LYS A 345 -21.43 49.70 -6.24
C LYS A 345 -21.91 51.17 -6.35
N SER A 346 -21.24 52.11 -7.03
CA SER A 346 -19.89 52.17 -7.62
C SER A 346 -19.16 53.44 -7.03
N ASP A 347 -18.28 54.24 -7.63
CA ASP A 347 -17.70 54.43 -8.98
C ASP A 347 -16.37 55.24 -8.89
N GLY A 348 -15.89 55.88 -9.97
CA GLY A 348 -15.09 57.12 -9.82
C GLY A 348 -13.79 57.32 -10.62
N VAL A 349 -13.57 56.61 -11.73
CA VAL A 349 -12.78 57.04 -12.92
C VAL A 349 -11.55 57.97 -12.77
N LYS A 350 -10.36 57.52 -13.23
CA LYS A 350 -9.46 58.30 -14.13
C LYS A 350 -8.48 57.43 -14.93
N LYS A 351 -7.92 57.96 -16.03
CA LYS A 351 -7.40 57.22 -17.22
C LYS A 351 -5.88 57.34 -17.46
N ARG A 352 -5.31 56.35 -18.16
CA ARG A 352 -4.39 56.42 -19.35
C ARG A 352 -4.28 54.97 -19.94
N LYS A 353 -4.77 54.68 -21.16
CA LYS A 353 -4.11 54.75 -22.51
C LYS A 353 -2.87 53.83 -22.63
N SER A 354 -2.69 52.98 -23.67
CA SER A 354 -3.12 53.03 -25.09
C SER A 354 -3.46 51.62 -25.67
N SER A 355 -4.49 51.45 -26.54
CA SER A 355 -4.45 51.23 -28.02
C SER A 355 -4.04 49.79 -28.49
N SER A 356 -4.63 49.12 -29.50
CA SER A 356 -5.53 49.54 -30.62
C SER A 356 -6.57 48.46 -31.06
N SER A 357 -7.63 48.90 -31.77
CA SER A 357 -8.48 48.20 -32.80
C SER A 357 -8.92 46.72 -32.62
N VAL A 358 -10.21 46.35 -32.49
CA VAL A 358 -11.38 46.47 -33.42
C VAL A 358 -11.32 45.41 -34.56
N TYR A 359 -12.27 44.47 -34.69
CA TYR A 359 -13.64 44.68 -35.23
C TYR A 359 -14.84 44.09 -34.44
N LEU A 360 -16.03 44.46 -34.90
CA LEU A 360 -17.39 44.34 -34.32
C LEU A 360 -18.35 43.94 -35.48
N MET A 361 -19.56 43.36 -35.34
CA MET A 361 -20.41 42.78 -34.25
C MET A 361 -21.61 42.07 -34.98
N PRO A 362 -22.88 41.94 -34.50
CA PRO A 362 -23.47 41.64 -33.18
C PRO A 362 -24.62 40.56 -33.18
N GLN A 363 -25.13 40.26 -31.97
CA GLN A 363 -26.55 39.92 -31.64
C GLN A 363 -27.14 38.53 -32.07
N THR A 364 -28.16 37.97 -31.40
CA THR A 364 -29.06 38.52 -30.35
C THR A 364 -29.45 37.50 -29.24
N ASN A 365 -29.80 38.02 -28.07
CA ASN A 365 -30.78 37.59 -27.03
C ASN A 365 -31.78 36.45 -27.38
N ASN A 366 -32.41 35.68 -26.47
CA ASN A 366 -32.77 35.77 -25.03
C ASN A 366 -33.08 34.32 -24.51
N ASN A 367 -33.49 33.95 -23.27
CA ASN A 367 -33.30 34.39 -21.86
C ASN A 367 -34.38 33.70 -20.97
N LYS A 368 -34.18 33.58 -19.64
CA LYS A 368 -35.03 32.92 -18.59
C LYS A 368 -34.94 31.37 -18.60
N ASN A 369 -34.80 30.66 -17.47
CA ASN A 369 -35.55 30.60 -16.18
C ASN A 369 -36.96 29.97 -16.33
N SER A 370 -37.43 29.05 -15.45
CA SER A 370 -36.79 28.34 -14.32
C SER A 370 -37.76 27.32 -13.66
N VAL A 371 -37.21 26.27 -13.02
CA VAL A 371 -37.72 25.62 -11.77
C VAL A 371 -39.05 24.83 -11.77
N VAL A 372 -38.92 23.50 -11.58
CA VAL A 372 -39.63 22.56 -10.67
C VAL A 372 -41.17 22.55 -10.54
N SER A 373 -41.79 21.42 -10.92
CA SER A 373 -42.77 20.60 -10.15
C SER A 373 -43.19 19.39 -11.03
N SER A 374 -42.97 18.11 -10.73
CA SER A 374 -43.39 17.23 -9.60
C SER A 374 -44.80 16.61 -9.75
N SER A 375 -44.94 15.32 -9.37
CA SER A 375 -46.18 14.48 -9.39
C SER A 375 -46.70 14.08 -10.79
N THR A 376 -47.36 12.92 -11.03
CA THR A 376 -47.74 11.80 -10.12
C THR A 376 -47.68 10.43 -10.85
N LYS A 377 -48.09 9.35 -10.17
CA LYS A 377 -48.06 7.94 -10.62
C LYS A 377 -49.25 7.52 -11.52
N ASP A 378 -49.20 6.23 -11.90
CA ASP A 378 -50.30 5.29 -12.23
C ASP A 378 -50.67 5.16 -13.72
N SER A 379 -51.00 3.96 -14.26
CA SER A 379 -50.74 2.57 -13.81
C SER A 379 -51.06 1.56 -14.94
N SER A 380 -50.70 0.27 -14.77
CA SER A 380 -51.21 -0.89 -15.56
C SER A 380 -50.75 -1.01 -17.04
N ILE A 381 -50.87 -2.13 -17.79
CA ILE A 381 -50.63 -3.59 -17.58
C ILE A 381 -50.55 -4.26 -18.98
N SER A 382 -49.90 -5.44 -19.10
CA SER A 382 -49.81 -6.32 -20.31
C SER A 382 -49.16 -5.73 -21.57
N SER A 383 -48.23 -6.35 -22.32
CA SER A 383 -47.86 -7.75 -22.66
C SER A 383 -48.59 -8.36 -23.87
N THR A 384 -47.93 -8.35 -25.04
CA THR A 384 -47.91 -9.47 -26.03
C THR A 384 -46.87 -9.21 -27.14
N ALA A 385 -46.20 -10.26 -27.60
CA ALA A 385 -45.52 -10.36 -28.92
C ALA A 385 -46.55 -10.92 -29.96
N PRO A 386 -46.28 -11.21 -31.27
CA PRO A 386 -44.99 -11.65 -31.82
C PRO A 386 -44.68 -11.37 -33.34
N MET A 387 -43.58 -11.98 -33.81
CA MET A 387 -43.28 -12.47 -35.18
C MET A 387 -42.88 -11.52 -36.33
N GLU A 388 -42.10 -12.10 -37.25
CA GLU A 388 -41.55 -11.54 -38.50
C GLU A 388 -42.54 -11.64 -39.68
N PRO A 389 -42.15 -11.18 -40.90
CA PRO A 389 -41.72 -12.19 -41.88
C PRO A 389 -40.43 -11.85 -42.66
N GLN A 390 -39.87 -12.87 -43.34
CA GLN A 390 -38.58 -12.84 -44.06
C GLN A 390 -38.73 -12.68 -45.60
N THR A 391 -37.60 -12.87 -46.32
CA THR A 391 -37.39 -12.99 -47.79
C THR A 391 -37.22 -11.64 -48.53
N THR A 392 -36.44 -11.51 -49.61
CA THR A 392 -35.80 -12.49 -50.54
C THR A 392 -34.30 -12.21 -50.84
N VAL A 393 -33.58 -13.16 -51.45
CA VAL A 393 -32.14 -13.10 -51.81
C VAL A 393 -31.93 -13.00 -53.34
N VAL A 394 -30.96 -12.20 -53.81
CA VAL A 394 -30.43 -12.18 -55.19
C VAL A 394 -28.91 -11.85 -55.20
N HIS A 395 -28.17 -12.35 -56.20
CA HIS A 395 -26.73 -12.18 -56.48
C HIS A 395 -26.53 -11.65 -57.92
N ASN A 396 -25.41 -11.10 -58.43
CA ASN A 396 -23.99 -10.90 -58.02
C ASN A 396 -23.36 -9.87 -59.02
N PRO A 397 -22.02 -9.61 -59.13
CA PRO A 397 -20.89 -9.66 -58.19
C PRO A 397 -19.95 -8.39 -58.27
N ALA A 398 -18.81 -8.44 -57.54
CA ALA A 398 -17.48 -7.86 -57.85
C ALA A 398 -17.12 -6.36 -57.62
N ASP A 399 -15.87 -6.20 -57.19
CA ASP A 399 -14.93 -5.05 -57.16
C ASP A 399 -15.30 -3.66 -56.58
N GLY A 400 -14.47 -3.19 -55.64
CA GLY A 400 -14.53 -1.82 -55.10
C GLY A 400 -13.73 -1.57 -53.82
N ILE A 401 -12.40 -1.60 -53.87
CA ILE A 401 -11.54 -1.32 -52.69
C ILE A 401 -11.68 0.15 -52.24
N LYS A 402 -12.14 0.38 -51.00
CA LYS A 402 -11.81 1.57 -50.19
C LYS A 402 -11.59 1.17 -48.72
N GLY A 403 -10.55 1.76 -48.10
CA GLY A 403 -10.02 1.34 -46.81
C GLY A 403 -10.74 1.91 -45.58
N SER A 404 -10.42 1.32 -44.42
CA SER A 404 -11.00 1.61 -43.11
C SER A 404 -10.78 3.04 -42.62
N THR A 405 -11.68 3.52 -41.78
CA THR A 405 -11.55 4.78 -41.00
C THR A 405 -11.65 4.51 -39.50
N GLU A 406 -10.77 3.65 -38.99
CA GLU A 406 -10.63 3.33 -37.56
C GLU A 406 -9.21 3.63 -37.07
N SER A 407 -8.85 4.92 -36.98
CA SER A 407 -7.52 5.35 -36.53
C SER A 407 -7.51 6.76 -35.92
N CYS A 408 -8.18 6.93 -34.78
CA CYS A 408 -8.06 8.15 -33.94
C CYS A 408 -8.12 7.88 -32.42
N ASN A 409 -8.94 6.92 -31.95
CA ASN A 409 -9.24 6.80 -30.52
C ASN A 409 -8.10 6.19 -29.67
N THR A 410 -7.17 5.43 -30.26
CA THR A 410 -6.09 4.76 -29.52
C THR A 410 -5.06 5.75 -28.97
N THR A 411 -4.66 6.75 -29.76
CA THR A 411 -3.61 7.70 -29.39
C THR A 411 -4.02 8.57 -28.19
N GLU A 412 -5.26 9.06 -28.16
CA GLU A 412 -5.75 9.89 -27.04
C GLU A 412 -5.85 9.10 -25.72
N GLU A 413 -6.21 7.82 -25.78
CA GLU A 413 -6.20 6.94 -24.61
C GLU A 413 -4.78 6.70 -24.08
N GLU A 414 -3.81 6.45 -24.94
CA GLU A 414 -2.41 6.24 -24.54
C GLU A 414 -1.78 7.52 -23.98
N ASP A 415 -2.04 8.69 -24.59
CA ASP A 415 -1.64 9.98 -24.04
C ASP A 415 -2.30 10.26 -22.68
N MET A 416 -3.59 9.96 -22.51
CA MET A 416 -4.25 10.11 -21.21
C MET A 416 -3.66 9.17 -20.16
N LYS A 417 -3.35 7.92 -20.51
CA LYS A 417 -2.69 6.94 -19.63
C LYS A 417 -1.28 7.40 -19.25
N GLY A 418 -0.48 7.86 -20.22
CA GLY A 418 0.87 8.42 -20.00
C GLY A 418 0.85 9.70 -19.15
N ARG A 419 -0.16 10.56 -19.33
CA ARG A 419 -0.36 11.76 -18.52
C ARG A 419 -0.81 11.43 -17.09
N LYS A 420 -1.65 10.40 -16.89
CA LYS A 420 -2.02 9.86 -15.56
C LYS A 420 -0.77 9.30 -14.85
N ALA A 421 0.07 8.55 -15.56
CA ALA A 421 1.32 7.99 -15.03
C ALA A 421 2.30 9.10 -14.58
N ARG A 422 2.59 10.09 -15.44
CA ARG A 422 3.45 11.24 -15.08
C ARG A 422 2.92 12.06 -13.91
N LYS A 423 1.59 12.23 -13.77
CA LYS A 423 1.02 12.87 -12.57
C LYS A 423 1.28 12.06 -11.29
N GLN A 424 1.15 10.74 -11.36
CA GLN A 424 1.42 9.85 -10.21
C GLN A 424 2.90 9.83 -9.80
N GLU A 425 3.81 9.97 -10.78
CA GLU A 425 5.26 10.13 -10.55
C GLU A 425 5.57 11.40 -9.75
N ILE A 426 5.00 12.55 -10.13
CA ILE A 426 5.17 13.83 -9.42
C ILE A 426 4.58 13.80 -8.01
N ILE A 427 3.44 13.13 -7.80
CA ILE A 427 2.89 12.89 -6.46
C ILE A 427 3.90 12.07 -5.64
N LYS A 428 4.40 10.96 -6.19
CA LYS A 428 5.32 10.04 -5.49
C LYS A 428 6.63 10.72 -5.06
N ILE A 429 7.28 11.50 -5.93
CA ILE A 429 8.53 12.19 -5.55
C ILE A 429 8.27 13.30 -4.51
N THR A 430 7.06 13.87 -4.49
CA THR A 430 6.62 14.82 -3.44
C THR A 430 6.38 14.10 -2.10
N GLU A 431 5.78 12.91 -2.11
CA GLU A 431 5.65 12.05 -0.92
C GLU A 431 7.03 11.67 -0.35
N GLN A 432 7.99 11.32 -1.21
CA GLN A 432 9.37 11.00 -0.80
C GLN A 432 10.12 12.22 -0.23
N LEU A 433 9.92 13.41 -0.78
CA LEU A 433 10.49 14.66 -0.25
C LEU A 433 9.94 14.97 1.16
N ILE A 434 8.63 14.80 1.35
CA ILE A 434 7.96 14.96 2.65
C ILE A 434 8.41 13.88 3.65
N GLU A 435 8.65 12.64 3.21
CA GLU A 435 9.22 11.58 4.03
C GLU A 435 10.64 11.93 4.52
N ALA A 436 11.50 12.50 3.66
CA ALA A 436 12.83 12.97 4.04
C ALA A 436 12.77 14.04 5.14
N ILE A 437 11.90 15.06 4.97
CA ILE A 437 11.65 16.11 5.96
C ILE A 437 11.15 15.50 7.29
N ASN A 438 10.11 14.68 7.25
CA ASN A 438 9.50 14.11 8.47
C ASN A 438 10.46 13.17 9.25
N ASN A 439 11.43 12.54 8.57
CA ASN A 439 12.44 11.70 9.22
C ASN A 439 13.69 12.44 9.69
N GLY A 440 13.88 13.71 9.28
CA GLY A 440 15.15 14.41 9.48
C GLY A 440 16.30 13.90 8.61
N ASP A 441 16.00 13.24 7.48
CA ASP A 441 16.99 12.68 6.56
C ASP A 441 17.44 13.74 5.53
N PHE A 442 18.44 14.53 5.94
CA PHE A 442 19.00 15.60 5.10
C PHE A 442 19.73 15.05 3.85
N GLU A 443 20.25 13.83 3.90
CA GLU A 443 20.91 13.19 2.75
C GLU A 443 19.88 12.74 1.70
N ALA A 444 18.71 12.26 2.12
CA ALA A 444 17.56 12.05 1.22
C ALA A 444 17.03 13.38 0.67
N TYR A 445 16.90 14.42 1.51
CA TYR A 445 16.43 15.75 1.08
C TYR A 445 17.32 16.35 -0.03
N THR A 446 18.63 16.39 0.19
CA THR A 446 19.62 16.93 -0.76
C THR A 446 19.80 16.09 -2.03
N ARG A 447 19.31 14.84 -2.09
CA ARG A 447 19.20 14.05 -3.33
C ARG A 447 17.96 14.36 -4.17
N ILE A 448 16.95 15.01 -3.59
CA ILE A 448 15.65 15.30 -4.22
C ILE A 448 15.51 16.80 -4.53
N CYS A 449 16.20 17.67 -3.80
CA CYS A 449 16.24 19.11 -4.05
C CYS A 449 17.40 19.49 -5.00
N ASP A 450 17.20 20.56 -5.77
CA ASP A 450 18.29 21.21 -6.50
C ASP A 450 19.24 21.94 -5.52
N PRO A 451 20.57 21.92 -5.73
CA PRO A 451 21.50 22.69 -4.90
C PRO A 451 21.20 24.19 -4.82
N GLY A 452 20.60 24.77 -5.88
CA GLY A 452 20.09 26.14 -5.96
C GLY A 452 18.56 26.24 -5.77
N LEU A 453 17.94 25.34 -4.98
CA LEU A 453 16.53 25.42 -4.61
C LEU A 453 16.19 26.82 -4.08
N THR A 454 15.21 27.47 -4.70
CA THR A 454 14.62 28.71 -4.15
C THR A 454 13.41 28.40 -3.28
N SER A 455 13.25 29.14 -2.19
CA SER A 455 12.29 28.85 -1.13
C SER A 455 11.63 30.14 -0.63
N PHE A 456 10.30 30.10 -0.44
CA PHE A 456 9.50 31.16 0.16
C PHE A 456 8.57 30.53 1.19
N GLU A 457 8.86 30.70 2.47
CA GLU A 457 8.14 30.03 3.56
C GLU A 457 8.00 30.95 4.80
N PRO A 458 7.05 30.68 5.73
CA PRO A 458 6.81 31.55 6.88
C PRO A 458 8.07 31.84 7.70
N GLU A 459 8.95 30.86 7.85
CA GLU A 459 10.20 30.96 8.59
C GLU A 459 11.25 31.86 7.90
N ALA A 460 11.14 32.09 6.58
CA ALA A 460 11.95 33.06 5.84
C ALA A 460 11.51 34.53 6.06
N LEU A 461 10.44 34.76 6.86
CA LEU A 461 9.92 36.07 7.23
C LEU A 461 9.59 36.98 6.03
N GLY A 462 9.11 36.38 4.93
CA GLY A 462 8.73 37.08 3.70
C GLY A 462 9.87 37.35 2.71
N ASN A 463 11.07 36.81 2.96
CA ASN A 463 12.19 36.86 2.03
C ASN A 463 12.18 35.62 1.11
N LEU A 464 12.76 35.75 -0.08
CA LEU A 464 13.14 34.60 -0.90
C LEU A 464 14.51 34.10 -0.44
N VAL A 465 14.64 32.80 -0.20
CA VAL A 465 15.88 32.15 0.24
C VAL A 465 16.36 31.16 -0.80
N GLU A 466 17.66 31.11 -1.06
CA GLU A 466 18.28 30.22 -2.05
C GLU A 466 19.24 29.22 -1.38
N GLY A 467 19.22 27.98 -1.84
CA GLY A 467 20.17 26.94 -1.47
C GLY A 467 19.77 26.06 -0.28
N MET A 468 20.72 25.22 0.14
CA MET A 468 20.49 24.18 1.15
C MET A 468 20.72 24.63 2.59
N ASP A 469 21.53 25.66 2.85
CA ASP A 469 21.99 25.97 4.21
C ASP A 469 20.88 26.42 5.16
N PHE A 470 19.86 27.13 4.65
CA PHE A 470 18.68 27.48 5.44
C PHE A 470 17.92 26.23 5.87
N HIS A 471 17.58 25.36 4.91
CA HIS A 471 16.93 24.09 5.17
C HIS A 471 17.75 23.21 6.15
N LYS A 472 19.07 23.13 5.95
CA LYS A 472 20.01 22.36 6.77
C LYS A 472 19.89 22.70 8.26
N PHE A 473 19.74 23.99 8.59
CA PHE A 473 19.56 24.43 9.98
C PHE A 473 18.36 23.74 10.66
N TYR A 474 17.22 23.57 9.99
CA TYR A 474 16.04 22.88 10.52
C TYR A 474 16.29 21.39 10.73
N PHE A 475 16.97 20.73 9.80
CA PHE A 475 17.35 19.32 9.92
C PHE A 475 18.28 19.11 11.13
N GLU A 476 19.31 19.95 11.28
CA GLU A 476 20.28 19.85 12.37
C GLU A 476 19.72 20.30 13.74
N ASN A 477 18.80 21.26 13.80
CA ASN A 477 18.41 21.92 15.05
C ASN A 477 16.95 21.76 15.51
N LEU A 478 16.01 21.45 14.62
CA LEU A 478 14.60 21.23 14.98
C LEU A 478 14.21 19.76 14.80
N LEU A 479 14.33 19.25 13.58
CA LEU A 479 13.89 17.89 13.21
C LEU A 479 14.71 16.81 13.95
N SER A 480 16.02 17.03 14.14
CA SER A 480 16.89 16.17 14.97
C SER A 480 16.44 16.01 16.43
N LYS A 481 15.69 16.98 16.97
CA LYS A 481 15.22 17.00 18.37
C LYS A 481 13.77 16.49 18.52
N ASN A 482 13.05 16.33 17.41
CA ASN A 482 11.69 15.82 17.38
C ASN A 482 11.67 14.32 17.68
N SER A 483 11.55 13.99 18.97
CA SER A 483 11.46 12.60 19.48
C SER A 483 10.05 12.01 19.40
N LYS A 484 9.02 12.83 19.14
CA LYS A 484 7.60 12.44 19.17
C LYS A 484 7.02 12.23 17.76
N PRO A 485 5.87 11.52 17.65
CA PRO A 485 5.06 11.48 16.45
C PRO A 485 4.89 12.80 15.67
N VAL A 486 5.16 12.75 14.36
CA VAL A 486 4.65 13.69 13.35
C VAL A 486 4.01 12.88 12.22
N HIS A 487 2.74 13.14 11.94
CA HIS A 487 2.03 12.59 10.80
C HIS A 487 1.76 13.68 9.77
N THR A 488 1.96 13.39 8.49
CA THR A 488 1.56 14.27 7.39
C THR A 488 0.44 13.63 6.57
N THR A 489 -0.60 14.40 6.25
CA THR A 489 -1.59 14.07 5.21
C THR A 489 -1.45 15.07 4.07
N ILE A 490 -1.31 14.57 2.84
CA ILE A 490 -1.45 15.39 1.63
C ILE A 490 -2.93 15.39 1.23
N LEU A 491 -3.54 16.56 1.15
CA LEU A 491 -4.93 16.76 0.76
C LEU A 491 -5.00 17.50 -0.57
N ASN A 492 -5.88 17.03 -1.46
CA ASN A 492 -6.16 17.59 -2.79
C ASN A 492 -4.90 17.95 -3.62
N PRO A 493 -4.00 16.98 -3.94
CA PRO A 493 -2.82 17.24 -4.75
C PRO A 493 -3.17 17.56 -6.22
N HIS A 494 -2.91 18.80 -6.64
CA HIS A 494 -3.17 19.29 -7.99
C HIS A 494 -1.88 19.39 -8.82
N VAL A 495 -1.55 18.33 -9.56
CA VAL A 495 -0.40 18.30 -10.48
C VAL A 495 -0.72 18.95 -11.83
N HIS A 496 0.11 19.91 -12.21
CA HIS A 496 0.21 20.52 -13.54
C HIS A 496 1.52 20.06 -14.19
N LEU A 497 1.44 19.41 -15.34
CA LEU A 497 2.62 19.01 -16.13
C LEU A 497 2.89 20.09 -17.19
N ILE A 498 4.15 20.49 -17.33
CA ILE A 498 4.61 21.60 -18.17
C ILE A 498 5.65 21.05 -19.14
N GLY A 499 5.20 20.65 -20.34
CA GLY A 499 6.03 19.93 -21.30
C GLY A 499 6.36 18.51 -20.82
N GLU A 500 7.62 18.10 -20.95
CA GLU A 500 8.12 16.80 -20.50
C GLU A 500 8.95 16.86 -19.23
N ASP A 501 9.84 17.86 -19.13
CA ASP A 501 10.83 17.98 -18.07
C ASP A 501 10.45 18.93 -16.92
N ALA A 502 9.25 19.52 -16.92
CA ALA A 502 8.81 20.38 -15.83
C ALA A 502 7.41 20.01 -15.31
N ALA A 503 7.19 20.19 -14.01
CA ALA A 503 5.90 20.03 -13.36
C ALA A 503 5.76 20.96 -12.15
N CYS A 504 4.53 21.28 -11.80
CA CYS A 504 4.18 21.98 -10.56
C CYS A 504 3.09 21.18 -9.85
N ILE A 505 3.20 21.04 -8.53
CA ILE A 505 2.18 20.41 -7.69
C ILE A 505 1.87 21.35 -6.52
N ALA A 506 0.59 21.66 -6.35
CA ALA A 506 0.06 22.38 -5.20
C ALA A 506 -0.83 21.44 -4.37
N TYR A 507 -0.74 21.52 -3.05
CA TYR A 507 -1.48 20.67 -2.12
C TYR A 507 -1.65 21.35 -0.76
N ILE A 508 -2.63 20.87 0.01
CA ILE A 508 -2.75 21.23 1.43
C ILE A 508 -2.07 20.12 2.24
N ARG A 509 -1.10 20.49 3.08
CA ARG A 509 -0.42 19.58 4.00
C ARG A 509 -1.04 19.74 5.39
N LEU A 510 -1.67 18.67 5.89
CA LEU A 510 -2.15 18.61 7.28
C LEU A 510 -1.12 17.85 8.13
N THR A 511 -0.41 18.59 8.98
CA THR A 511 0.65 18.06 9.84
C THR A 511 0.13 17.90 11.27
N GLN A 512 0.05 16.68 11.77
CA GLN A 512 -0.45 16.35 13.11
C GLN A 512 0.73 15.92 13.98
N TYR A 513 0.88 16.51 15.16
CA TYR A 513 2.07 16.35 16.01
C TYR A 513 1.72 16.45 17.50
N MET A 514 2.64 16.08 18.38
CA MET A 514 2.47 16.20 19.83
C MET A 514 3.22 17.43 20.34
N ASP A 515 2.55 18.34 21.05
CA ASP A 515 3.20 19.52 21.64
C ASP A 515 4.07 19.18 22.86
N SER A 516 4.82 20.17 23.36
CA SER A 516 5.76 20.03 24.49
C SER A 516 5.09 19.50 25.76
N GLN A 517 3.78 19.75 25.94
CA GLN A 517 2.96 19.26 27.05
C GLN A 517 2.33 17.88 26.78
N GLY A 518 2.69 17.22 25.68
CA GLY A 518 2.22 15.88 25.33
C GLY A 518 0.79 15.84 24.79
N ARG A 519 0.26 16.96 24.26
CA ARG A 519 -1.08 17.01 23.68
C ARG A 519 -1.04 16.94 22.15
N PRO A 520 -2.00 16.26 21.51
CA PRO A 520 -2.10 16.28 20.06
C PRO A 520 -2.47 17.69 19.55
N ARG A 521 -1.76 18.13 18.52
CA ARG A 521 -1.99 19.34 17.74
C ARG A 521 -2.14 18.98 16.27
N SER A 522 -2.66 19.91 15.49
CA SER A 522 -2.67 19.81 14.04
C SER A 522 -2.49 21.20 13.45
N SER A 523 -1.58 21.32 12.50
CA SER A 523 -1.29 22.52 11.72
C SER A 523 -1.58 22.24 10.24
N GLN A 524 -1.88 23.30 9.50
CA GLN A 524 -2.13 23.26 8.06
C GLN A 524 -1.14 24.20 7.38
N SER A 525 -0.51 23.74 6.30
CA SER A 525 0.17 24.59 5.34
C SER A 525 -0.35 24.35 3.92
N GLU A 526 -0.39 25.39 3.13
CA GLU A 526 -0.56 25.31 1.68
C GLU A 526 0.84 25.25 1.06
N GLU A 527 1.20 24.12 0.45
CA GLU A 527 2.52 23.91 -0.15
C GLU A 527 2.44 23.80 -1.67
N THR A 528 3.36 24.48 -2.36
CA THR A 528 3.58 24.38 -3.81
C THR A 528 5.03 23.99 -4.08
N ARG A 529 5.24 22.95 -4.88
CA ARG A 529 6.56 22.44 -5.29
C ARG A 529 6.68 22.51 -6.81
N VAL A 530 7.74 23.15 -7.31
CA VAL A 530 8.11 23.11 -8.73
C VAL A 530 9.22 22.08 -8.93
N TRP A 531 9.02 21.20 -9.90
CA TRP A 531 9.86 20.07 -10.23
C TRP A 531 10.46 20.26 -11.63
N HIS A 532 11.76 20.01 -11.76
CA HIS A 532 12.46 19.98 -13.04
C HIS A 532 13.24 18.69 -13.18
N ARG A 533 13.15 18.04 -14.34
CA ARG A 533 13.86 16.81 -14.67
C ARG A 533 15.23 17.16 -15.24
N ARG A 534 16.32 16.66 -14.65
CA ARG A 534 17.68 16.76 -15.18
C ARG A 534 18.32 15.38 -15.12
N GLU A 535 18.99 14.95 -16.19
CA GLU A 535 19.60 13.62 -16.27
C GLU A 535 18.63 12.48 -15.87
N ALA A 536 17.38 12.56 -16.35
CA ALA A 536 16.26 11.68 -16.01
C ALA A 536 15.84 11.62 -14.52
N LYS A 537 16.34 12.52 -13.65
CA LYS A 537 15.95 12.66 -12.24
C LYS A 537 15.10 13.90 -12.02
N TRP A 538 14.01 13.80 -11.26
CA TRP A 538 13.23 14.96 -10.81
C TRP A 538 13.89 15.64 -9.62
N LEU A 539 14.15 16.95 -9.75
CA LEU A 539 14.66 17.81 -8.69
C LEU A 539 13.62 18.87 -8.31
N ASN A 540 13.43 19.13 -7.02
CA ASN A 540 12.64 20.28 -6.55
C ASN A 540 13.49 21.54 -6.69
N ILE A 541 13.10 22.45 -7.59
CA ILE A 541 13.83 23.70 -7.92
C ILE A 541 13.23 24.94 -7.26
N HIS A 542 11.95 24.89 -6.88
CA HIS A 542 11.29 25.96 -6.13
C HIS A 542 10.27 25.39 -5.13
N PHE A 543 10.22 25.98 -3.95
CA PHE A 543 9.26 25.66 -2.89
C PHE A 543 8.58 26.94 -2.38
N HIS A 544 7.27 26.89 -2.23
CA HIS A 544 6.48 27.92 -1.55
C HIS A 544 5.59 27.27 -0.49
N CYS A 545 5.71 27.72 0.75
CA CYS A 545 4.85 27.37 1.88
C CYS A 545 4.02 28.57 2.33
N SER A 546 2.75 28.36 2.64
CA SER A 546 1.86 29.35 3.25
C SER A 546 1.09 28.73 4.42
N GLY A 547 0.58 29.57 5.33
CA GLY A 547 -0.12 29.11 6.54
C GLY A 547 0.83 28.90 7.72
N ALA A 548 0.89 27.68 8.26
CA ALA A 548 1.77 27.34 9.38
C ALA A 548 3.23 27.07 8.94
N PRO A 549 4.21 27.16 9.87
CA PRO A 549 5.60 26.72 9.65
C PRO A 549 5.70 25.31 9.06
N ALA A 550 6.64 25.11 8.13
CA ALA A 550 6.87 23.85 7.42
C ALA A 550 7.35 22.71 8.35
N ALA A 551 7.94 23.07 9.51
CA ALA A 551 8.31 22.16 10.59
C ALA A 551 7.80 22.67 11.96
N PRO A 552 6.73 22.09 12.54
CA PRO A 552 6.24 22.50 13.85
C PRO A 552 7.17 22.05 15.00
N LEU A 553 7.32 22.92 16.01
CA LEU A 553 8.04 22.64 17.26
C LEU A 553 7.23 21.71 18.19
N GLN A 554 7.91 20.70 18.76
CA GLN A 554 7.35 19.67 19.66
C GLN A 554 7.58 19.93 21.16
#